data_AF-A0A7X8VD58-F1
#
_entry.id   AF-A0A7X8VD58-F1
#
_cell.length_a   1.000
_cell.length_b   1.000
_cell.length_c   1.000
_cell.angle_alpha   90.00
_cell.angle_beta   90.00
_cell.angle_gamma   90.00
#
_symmetry.space_group_name_H-M   'P 1'
#
loop_
_entity.id
_entity.type
_entity.pdbx_description
1 polymer ?
#
loop_
_entity_poly.entity_id
_entity_poly.type
_entity_poly.pdbx_seq_one_letter_code
_entity_poly.pdbx_strand_id
1 'polypeptide(L)'
;ALVESGFEDVAQNILNMLKQRIAGDYLHTSAVLDENFNIDSAVNNPNDYQGPGTGYRLSEERWNEIKNIPNALKPEDFETKEGGN
;
A
#
# COMPACT_ATOMS: atom_id res chain seq x y z
N ALA A 1 -21.11 15.53 14.02
CA ALA A 1 -19.74 15.65 14.56
C ALA A 1 -18.70 15.92 13.46
N LEU A 2 -18.21 14.93 12.70
CA LEU A 2 -17.09 15.13 11.75
C LEU A 2 -17.43 16.04 10.57
N VAL A 3 -18.56 15.79 9.88
CA VAL A 3 -19.07 16.65 8.80
C VAL A 3 -19.28 18.08 9.30
N GLU A 4 -19.95 18.22 10.44
CA GLU A 4 -20.22 19.52 11.07
C GLU A 4 -18.94 20.26 11.51
N SER A 5 -17.82 19.55 11.68
CA SER A 5 -16.52 20.13 12.04
C SER A 5 -15.61 20.37 10.82
N GLY A 6 -16.10 20.16 9.60
CA GLY A 6 -15.36 20.37 8.35
C GLY A 6 -14.49 19.20 7.89
N PHE A 7 -14.56 18.03 8.53
CA PHE A 7 -13.79 16.82 8.15
C PHE A 7 -14.65 15.86 7.32
N GLU A 8 -15.16 16.33 6.18
CA GLU A 8 -16.07 15.56 5.32
C GLU A 8 -15.42 14.29 4.75
N ASP A 9 -14.14 14.37 4.36
CA ASP A 9 -13.34 13.27 3.86
C ASP A 9 -13.19 12.14 4.90
N VAL A 10 -12.82 12.50 6.13
CA VAL A 10 -12.68 11.56 7.25
C VAL A 10 -14.05 10.96 7.62
N ALA A 11 -15.10 11.77 7.62
CA ALA A 11 -16.47 11.30 7.85
C ALA A 11 -16.90 10.25 6.81
N GLN A 12 -16.60 10.51 5.54
CA GLN A 12 -16.89 9.61 4.44
C GLN A 12 -16.08 8.31 4.55
N ASN A 13 -14.80 8.39 4.90
CA ASN A 13 -13.94 7.23 5.11
C ASN A 13 -14.46 6.34 6.24
N ILE A 14 -14.84 6.92 7.37
CA ILE A 14 -15.43 6.17 8.49
C ILE A 14 -16.75 5.53 8.09
N LEU A 15 -17.61 6.26 7.37
CA LEU A 15 -18.87 5.70 6.87
C LEU A 15 -18.63 4.52 5.94
N ASN A 16 -17.64 4.60 5.05
CA ASN A 16 -17.28 3.51 4.15
C ASN A 16 -16.74 2.29 4.91
N MET A 17 -15.93 2.48 5.96
CA MET A 17 -15.54 1.38 6.86
C MET A 17 -16.75 0.71 7.53
N LEU A 18 -17.74 1.48 7.96
CA LEU A 18 -18.95 0.92 8.60
C LEU A 18 -19.83 0.14 7.62
N LYS A 19 -19.92 0.57 6.35
CA LYS A 19 -20.65 -0.17 5.31
C LYS A 19 -20.10 -1.60 5.12
N GLN A 20 -18.81 -1.82 5.34
CA GLN A 20 -18.21 -3.15 5.24
C GLN A 20 -18.78 -4.16 6.24
N ARG A 21 -19.29 -3.70 7.39
CA ARG A 21 -19.98 -4.58 8.36
C ARG A 21 -21.30 -5.13 7.82
N ILE A 22 -21.91 -4.43 6.85
CA ILE A 22 -23.16 -4.83 6.22
C ILE A 22 -22.87 -5.77 5.04
N ALA A 23 -21.88 -5.43 4.21
CA ALA A 23 -21.46 -6.27 3.10
C ALA A 23 -20.89 -7.61 3.58
N GLY A 24 -20.08 -7.58 4.65
CA GLY A 24 -19.54 -8.78 5.29
C GLY A 24 -18.32 -9.39 4.58
N ASP A 25 -17.97 -8.91 3.39
CA ASP A 25 -16.87 -9.43 2.58
C ASP A 25 -15.50 -9.39 3.32
N TYR A 26 -15.29 -8.39 4.18
CA TYR A 26 -14.06 -8.26 4.98
C TYR A 26 -13.94 -9.29 6.13
N LEU A 27 -14.94 -10.16 6.30
CA LEU A 27 -14.89 -11.30 7.23
C LEU A 27 -14.16 -12.51 6.62
N HIS A 28 -13.88 -12.48 5.32
CA HIS A 28 -13.11 -13.52 4.66
C HIS A 28 -11.64 -13.53 5.10
N THR A 29 -11.01 -14.70 4.95
CA THR A 29 -9.63 -14.94 5.38
C THR A 29 -8.68 -13.91 4.77
N SER A 30 -7.87 -13.29 5.63
CA SER A 30 -6.85 -12.29 5.26
C SER A 30 -7.39 -11.05 4.56
N ALA A 31 -8.68 -10.72 4.71
CA ALA A 31 -9.25 -9.55 4.06
C ALA A 31 -8.67 -8.23 4.59
N VAL A 32 -8.25 -7.38 3.66
CA VAL A 32 -7.83 -5.99 3.86
C VAL A 32 -8.56 -5.10 2.85
N LEU A 33 -8.56 -3.79 3.11
CA LEU A 33 -9.21 -2.79 2.26
C LEU A 33 -8.13 -1.94 1.58
N ASP A 34 -8.29 -1.67 0.29
CA ASP A 34 -7.46 -0.68 -0.41
C ASP A 34 -7.93 0.76 -0.11
N GLU A 35 -7.24 1.75 -0.68
CA GLU A 35 -7.56 3.18 -0.53
C GLU A 35 -8.98 3.56 -1.01
N ASN A 36 -9.59 2.73 -1.85
CA ASN A 36 -10.93 2.91 -2.41
C ASN A 36 -11.97 2.03 -1.70
N PHE A 37 -11.61 1.36 -0.59
CA PHE A 37 -12.45 0.43 0.16
C PHE A 37 -12.85 -0.83 -0.62
N ASN A 38 -12.10 -1.21 -1.67
CA ASN A 38 -12.22 -2.53 -2.27
C ASN A 38 -11.55 -3.57 -1.39
N ILE A 39 -12.07 -4.78 -1.38
CA ILE A 39 -11.56 -5.87 -0.53
C ILE A 39 -10.54 -6.70 -1.30
N ASP A 40 -9.38 -6.89 -0.68
CA ASP A 40 -8.35 -7.85 -1.09
C ASP A 40 -8.25 -8.93 0.00
N SER A 41 -8.47 -10.19 -0.35
CA SER A 41 -8.58 -11.31 0.58
C SER A 41 -8.02 -12.58 -0.04
N ALA A 42 -7.85 -13.63 0.76
CA ALA A 42 -7.44 -14.93 0.25
C ALA A 42 -8.46 -15.57 -0.72
N VAL A 43 -9.70 -15.06 -0.79
CA VAL A 43 -10.74 -15.56 -1.70
C VAL A 43 -10.53 -15.05 -3.13
N ASN A 44 -10.25 -13.75 -3.30
CA ASN A 44 -10.08 -13.12 -4.62
C ASN A 44 -8.63 -12.91 -5.02
N ASN A 45 -7.70 -12.98 -4.08
CA ASN A 45 -6.25 -12.91 -4.29
C ASN A 45 -5.56 -14.07 -3.54
N PRO A 46 -5.80 -15.32 -3.96
CA PRO A 46 -5.18 -16.47 -3.33
C PRO A 46 -3.67 -16.49 -3.61
N ASN A 47 -2.89 -16.86 -2.59
CA ASN A 47 -1.47 -17.13 -2.79
C ASN A 47 -1.29 -18.38 -3.68
N ASP A 48 -0.52 -18.27 -4.76
CA ASP A 48 -0.32 -19.28 -5.78
C ASP A 48 1.13 -19.78 -5.86
N TYR A 49 1.90 -19.68 -4.76
CA TYR A 49 3.27 -20.17 -4.70
C TYR A 49 3.40 -21.67 -5.00
N GLN A 50 4.23 -22.00 -6.00
CA GLN A 50 4.60 -23.34 -6.46
C GLN A 50 6.13 -23.49 -6.66
N GLY A 51 6.93 -22.58 -6.10
CA GLY A 51 8.40 -22.57 -6.22
C GLY A 51 8.96 -21.28 -6.84
N PRO A 52 10.31 -21.19 -7.00
CA PRO A 52 10.95 -20.03 -7.61
C PRO A 52 10.42 -19.79 -9.01
N GLY A 53 9.78 -18.64 -9.25
CA GLY A 53 9.02 -18.48 -10.51
C GLY A 53 7.62 -17.94 -10.32
N THR A 54 7.02 -18.32 -9.19
CA THR A 54 5.57 -18.27 -8.95
C THR A 54 5.28 -17.53 -7.65
N GLY A 55 4.00 -17.32 -7.31
CA GLY A 55 3.65 -16.54 -6.14
C GLY A 55 3.73 -15.03 -6.37
N TYR A 56 3.44 -14.29 -5.31
CA TYR A 56 3.60 -12.84 -5.28
C TYR A 56 5.04 -12.42 -5.59
N ARG A 57 5.16 -11.36 -6.40
CA ARG A 57 6.40 -10.65 -6.69
C ARG A 57 6.14 -9.16 -6.61
N LEU A 58 7.15 -8.41 -6.19
CA LEU A 58 7.04 -6.95 -6.12
C LEU A 58 6.74 -6.39 -7.52
N SER A 59 5.67 -5.61 -7.61
CA SER A 59 5.44 -4.76 -8.77
C SER A 59 6.58 -3.76 -8.90
N GLU A 60 6.80 -3.26 -10.11
CA GLU A 60 7.82 -2.25 -10.36
C GLU A 60 7.58 -0.98 -9.52
N GLU A 61 6.32 -0.56 -9.40
CA GLU A 61 5.91 0.58 -8.58
C GLU A 61 6.27 0.37 -7.10
N ARG A 62 5.84 -0.75 -6.51
CA ARG A 62 6.13 -1.05 -5.09
C ARG A 62 7.63 -1.21 -4.84
N TRP A 63 8.36 -1.78 -5.80
CA TRP A 63 9.81 -1.87 -5.74
C TRP A 63 10.48 -0.49 -5.74
N ASN A 64 10.02 0.42 -6.59
CA ASN A 64 10.52 1.79 -6.65
C ASN A 64 10.21 2.57 -5.37
N GLU A 65 9.02 2.39 -4.80
CA GLU A 65 8.64 2.97 -3.50
C GLU A 65 9.58 2.49 -2.39
N ILE A 66 9.82 1.18 -2.28
CA ILE A 66 10.71 0.60 -1.25
C ILE A 66 12.15 1.08 -1.40
N LYS A 67 12.65 1.21 -2.63
CA LYS A 67 14.01 1.71 -2.88
C LYS A 67 14.19 3.19 -2.51
N ASN A 68 13.11 3.97 -2.53
CA ASN A 68 13.15 5.43 -2.33
C ASN A 68 13.19 5.80 -0.83
N ILE A 69 14.23 5.34 -0.13
CA ILE A 69 14.41 5.63 1.30
C ILE A 69 14.96 7.07 1.51
N PRO A 70 14.51 7.82 2.53
CA PRO A 70 14.90 9.23 2.70
C PRO A 70 16.40 9.48 2.88
N ASN A 71 17.13 8.48 3.39
CA ASN A 71 18.55 8.58 3.71
C ASN A 71 19.45 7.96 2.64
N ALA A 72 18.91 7.59 1.47
CA ALA A 72 19.73 7.10 0.37
C ALA A 72 20.58 8.24 -0.18
N LEU A 73 21.90 8.14 -0.01
CA LEU A 73 22.86 9.01 -0.69
C LEU A 73 22.97 8.57 -2.15
N LYS A 74 22.90 9.52 -3.07
CA LYS A 74 23.08 9.20 -4.48
C LYS A 74 24.58 9.03 -4.77
N PRO A 75 24.98 8.13 -5.68
CA PRO A 75 26.39 7.97 -6.04
C PRO A 75 27.06 9.29 -6.44
N GLU A 76 26.32 10.19 -7.08
CA GLU A 76 26.80 11.50 -7.53
C GLU A 76 27.12 12.46 -6.36
N ASP A 77 26.53 12.26 -5.18
CA ASP A 77 26.79 13.09 -3.98
C ASP A 77 28.21 12.87 -3.43
N PHE A 78 28.88 11.79 -3.82
CA PHE A 78 30.24 11.45 -3.37
C PHE A 78 31.35 12.00 -4.28
N GLU A 79 31.05 12.55 -5.47
CA GLU A 79 32.06 12.94 -6.46
C GLU A 79 32.68 14.35 -6.27
N THR A 80 32.33 15.09 -5.21
CA THR A 80 32.83 16.49 -5.02
C THR A 80 33.91 16.69 -3.98
N LYS A 81 34.51 15.62 -3.43
CA LYS A 81 35.71 15.75 -2.58
C LYS A 81 36.74 14.71 -2.99
N GLU A 82 37.85 15.20 -3.53
CA GLU A 82 39.07 14.47 -3.92
C GLU A 82 39.09 13.93 -5.37
N GLY A 83 39.49 14.81 -6.30
CA GLY A 83 40.05 14.35 -7.58
C GLY A 83 39.82 15.28 -8.77
N GLY A 84 40.64 16.32 -8.91
CA GLY A 84 40.71 17.08 -10.16
C GLY A 84 41.63 18.30 -10.03
N ASN A 85 42.75 18.27 -10.77
CA ASN A 85 43.70 19.37 -10.97
C ASN A 85 43.03 20.64 -11.49
#